data_AF-A0A2H6MX55-F1
#
_entry.id   AF-A0A2H6MX55-F1
#
_cell.length_a   1.000
_cell.length_b   1.000
_cell.length_c   1.000
_cell.angle_alpha   90.00
_cell.angle_beta   90.00
_cell.angle_gamma   90.00
#
_symmetry.space_group_name_H-M   'P 1'
#
loop_
_entity.id
_entity.type
_entity.pdbx_description
1 polymer ?
#
loop_
_entity_poly.entity_id
_entity_poly.type
_entity_poly.pdbx_seq_one_letter_code
_entity_poly.pdbx_strand_id
1 'polypeptide(L)'
;KLSGGVPPFTIRQLEGPQAFSNEGMGKLVVGDFSDYNNSYVGAFASDGYVYFLFFRRGAKAQLEYHTYLSRTCVDDTNLYSYVELPLECQHSGGQAYNLAQAMHLAPGLAGK
;
A
#
# COMPACT_ATOMS: atom_id res chain seq x y z
N LYS A 1 -13.69 -16.52 -5.24
CA LYS A 1 -13.84 -15.09 -5.61
C LYS A 1 -13.81 -14.30 -4.30
N LEU A 2 -12.65 -13.74 -3.93
CA LEU A 2 -12.39 -13.30 -2.55
C LEU A 2 -12.36 -11.78 -2.33
N SER A 3 -12.75 -10.95 -3.31
CA SER A 3 -13.08 -9.55 -3.01
C SER A 3 -14.52 -9.27 -3.42
N GLY A 4 -15.38 -8.98 -2.44
CA GLY A 4 -16.77 -8.56 -2.63
C GLY A 4 -16.89 -7.15 -3.21
N GLY A 5 -16.14 -6.83 -4.27
CA GLY A 5 -16.19 -5.53 -4.96
C GLY A 5 -15.58 -4.35 -4.19
N VAL A 6 -14.96 -4.58 -3.03
CA VAL A 6 -14.29 -3.53 -2.26
C VAL A 6 -12.91 -3.24 -2.87
N PRO A 7 -12.60 -1.98 -3.23
CA PRO A 7 -11.29 -1.59 -3.71
C PRO A 7 -10.19 -1.86 -2.66
N PRO A 8 -8.96 -2.25 -3.06
CA PRO A 8 -7.86 -2.58 -2.15
C PRO A 8 -7.38 -1.36 -1.36
N PHE A 9 -7.58 -0.17 -1.91
CA PHE A 9 -7.26 1.09 -1.27
C PHE A 9 -8.45 2.04 -1.40
N THR A 10 -8.92 2.57 -0.27
CA THR A 10 -10.02 3.56 -0.22
C THR A 10 -9.71 4.63 0.79
N ILE A 11 -10.07 5.87 0.50
CA ILE A 11 -10.11 6.95 1.49
C ILE A 11 -11.55 7.08 2.01
N ARG A 12 -11.70 7.22 3.32
CA ARG A 12 -13.00 7.33 4.02
C ARG A 12 -12.90 8.38 5.11
N GLN A 13 -13.95 9.18 5.28
CA GLN A 13 -14.03 10.11 6.40
C GLN A 13 -14.42 9.36 7.68
N LEU A 14 -13.90 9.77 8.85
CA LEU A 14 -14.24 9.14 10.13
C LEU A 14 -15.51 9.73 10.77
N GLU A 15 -15.89 10.93 10.38
CA GLU A 15 -16.97 11.69 10.98
C GLU A 15 -17.92 12.28 9.92
N GLY A 16 -19.08 12.75 10.37
CA GLY A 16 -20.10 13.37 9.52
C GLY A 16 -21.18 12.40 9.03
N PRO A 17 -22.16 12.90 8.23
CA PRO A 17 -23.32 12.12 7.80
C PRO A 17 -22.97 10.87 6.96
N GLN A 18 -21.76 10.82 6.39
CA GLN A 18 -21.26 9.76 5.53
C GLN A 18 -20.00 9.11 6.12
N ALA A 19 -19.88 9.03 7.45
CA ALA A 19 -18.77 8.38 8.13
C ALA A 19 -18.53 6.96 7.60
N PHE A 20 -17.27 6.63 7.40
CA PHE A 20 -16.76 5.39 6.78
C PHE A 20 -17.20 5.17 5.33
N SER A 21 -17.92 6.08 4.69
CA SER A 21 -18.20 6.02 3.25
C SER A 21 -16.96 6.43 2.44
N ASN A 22 -16.82 5.86 1.25
CA ASN A 22 -15.86 6.28 0.23
C ASN A 22 -16.56 6.92 -0.99
N GLU A 23 -17.85 7.23 -0.87
CA GLU A 23 -18.58 7.94 -1.91
C GLU A 23 -17.99 9.34 -2.12
N GLY A 24 -17.71 9.71 -3.37
CA GLY A 24 -17.04 10.97 -3.70
C GLY A 24 -15.55 11.03 -3.34
N MET A 25 -14.96 9.95 -2.80
CA MET A 25 -13.55 9.87 -2.41
C MET A 25 -12.75 8.98 -3.37
N GLY A 26 -11.43 9.19 -3.37
CA GLY A 26 -10.47 8.40 -4.12
C GLY A 26 -10.48 6.92 -3.71
N LYS A 27 -10.46 6.06 -4.72
CA LYS A 27 -10.32 4.60 -4.58
C LYS A 27 -9.42 4.06 -5.68
N LEU A 28 -8.53 3.14 -5.31
CA LEU A 28 -7.70 2.46 -6.30
C LEU A 28 -8.53 1.39 -7.01
N VAL A 29 -8.86 1.62 -8.28
CA VAL A 29 -9.58 0.65 -9.10
C VAL A 29 -8.55 -0.18 -9.87
N VAL A 30 -8.58 -1.50 -9.65
CA VAL A 30 -7.74 -2.45 -10.36
C VAL A 30 -8.67 -3.40 -11.12
N GLY A 31 -8.35 -3.73 -12.38
CA GLY A 31 -9.26 -4.46 -13.27
C GLY A 31 -9.86 -5.73 -12.67
N ASP A 32 -9.02 -6.64 -12.19
CA ASP A 32 -9.43 -7.75 -11.33
C ASP A 32 -8.52 -7.79 -10.10
N PHE A 33 -9.09 -7.56 -8.92
CA PHE A 33 -8.35 -7.57 -7.66
C PHE A 33 -7.69 -8.91 -7.37
N SER A 34 -8.23 -10.01 -7.92
CA SER A 34 -7.68 -11.35 -7.81
C SER A 34 -6.35 -11.50 -8.56
N ASP A 35 -6.12 -10.67 -9.59
CA ASP A 35 -4.94 -10.78 -10.45
C ASP A 35 -3.67 -10.33 -9.72
N TYR A 36 -3.78 -9.31 -8.87
CA TYR A 36 -2.67 -8.78 -8.08
C TYR A 36 -2.55 -9.43 -6.70
N ASN A 37 -3.69 -9.82 -6.10
CA ASN A 37 -3.77 -10.44 -4.78
C ASN A 37 -2.96 -9.68 -3.70
N ASN A 38 -3.30 -8.40 -3.49
CA ASN A 38 -2.63 -7.53 -2.53
C ASN A 38 -2.75 -8.06 -1.10
N SER A 39 -1.64 -8.05 -0.36
CA SER A 39 -1.58 -8.35 1.07
C SER A 39 -0.88 -7.21 1.80
N TYR A 40 -1.62 -6.49 2.64
CA TYR A 40 -1.10 -5.34 3.39
C TYR A 40 -0.43 -5.78 4.69
N VAL A 41 0.79 -5.28 4.92
CA VAL A 41 1.63 -5.57 6.09
C VAL A 41 1.46 -4.49 7.15
N GLY A 42 1.34 -3.22 6.75
CA GLY A 42 1.12 -2.11 7.66
C GLY A 42 1.04 -0.76 6.97
N ALA A 43 0.79 0.28 7.76
CA ALA A 43 0.69 1.65 7.29
C ALA A 43 1.25 2.62 8.33
N PHE A 44 1.76 3.76 7.87
CA PHE A 44 2.18 4.87 8.74
C PHE A 44 2.03 6.21 8.00
N ALA A 45 2.03 7.30 8.76
CA ALA A 45 2.09 8.66 8.21
C ALA A 45 3.39 9.33 8.65
N SER A 46 4.05 10.05 7.75
CA SER A 46 5.26 10.84 8.01
C SER A 46 5.33 12.00 7.01
N ASP A 47 5.75 13.18 7.48
CA ASP A 47 6.10 14.33 6.64
C ASP A 47 5.01 14.75 5.62
N GLY A 48 3.73 14.67 6.00
CA GLY A 48 2.60 15.05 5.12
C GLY A 48 2.17 13.97 4.12
N TYR A 49 2.72 12.76 4.25
CA TYR A 49 2.37 11.61 3.42
C TYR A 49 1.85 10.43 4.25
N VAL A 50 1.02 9.60 3.61
CA VAL A 50 0.61 8.29 4.11
C VAL A 50 1.30 7.22 3.28
N TYR A 51 1.79 6.20 3.97
CA TYR A 51 2.52 5.07 3.39
C TYR A 51 1.85 3.76 3.74
N PHE A 52 1.81 2.84 2.79
CA PHE A 52 1.39 1.46 3.02
C PHE A 52 2.45 0.50 2.52
N LEU A 53 2.82 -0.47 3.36
CA LEU A 53 3.66 -1.59 2.97
C LEU A 53 2.76 -2.78 2.65
N PHE A 54 2.96 -3.37 1.48
CA PHE A 54 2.19 -4.53 1.03
C PHE A 54 3.03 -5.36 0.07
N PHE A 55 2.59 -6.58 -0.19
CA PHE A 55 3.13 -7.38 -1.29
C PHE A 55 2.01 -7.82 -2.22
N ARG A 56 2.32 -7.91 -3.51
CA ARG A 56 1.40 -8.32 -4.56
C ARG A 56 2.15 -8.96 -5.72
N ARG A 57 1.44 -9.63 -6.61
CA ARG A 57 1.96 -10.06 -7.91
C ARG A 57 2.11 -8.85 -8.83
N GLY A 58 3.14 -8.80 -9.67
CA GLY A 58 3.33 -7.65 -10.57
C GLY A 58 2.37 -7.62 -11.76
N ALA A 59 1.82 -8.77 -12.15
CA ALA A 59 0.76 -8.89 -13.16
C ALA A 59 -0.01 -10.21 -12.99
N LYS A 60 -1.18 -10.34 -13.65
CA LYS A 60 -2.01 -11.55 -13.65
C LYS A 60 -1.23 -12.84 -13.95
N ALA A 61 -0.31 -12.79 -14.91
CA ALA A 61 0.49 -13.94 -15.35
C ALA A 61 1.72 -14.21 -14.45
N GLN A 62 2.05 -13.32 -13.52
CA GLN A 62 3.18 -13.49 -12.62
C GLN A 62 2.74 -14.22 -11.35
N LEU A 63 3.46 -15.30 -11.03
CA LEU A 63 3.24 -16.05 -9.78
C LEU A 63 4.00 -15.44 -8.60
N GLU A 64 5.09 -14.75 -8.89
CA GLU A 64 5.99 -14.19 -7.89
C GLU A 64 5.41 -12.91 -7.27
N TYR A 65 5.49 -12.85 -5.95
CA TYR A 65 5.12 -11.66 -5.18
C TYR A 65 6.33 -10.77 -5.01
N HIS A 66 6.09 -9.47 -5.05
CA HIS A 66 7.07 -8.45 -4.73
C HIS A 66 6.50 -7.54 -3.65
N THR A 67 7.38 -7.04 -2.78
CA THR A 67 7.02 -6.05 -1.78
C THR A 67 7.04 -4.66 -2.42
N TYR A 68 6.05 -3.85 -2.08
CA TYR A 68 5.91 -2.47 -2.52
C TYR A 68 5.64 -1.56 -1.33
N LEU A 69 6.17 -0.34 -1.42
CA LEU A 69 5.76 0.77 -0.57
C LEU A 69 4.95 1.74 -1.43
N SER A 70 3.70 1.99 -1.05
CA SER A 70 2.94 3.10 -1.65
C SER A 70 3.10 4.37 -0.84
N ARG A 71 2.90 5.51 -1.51
CA ARG A 71 2.86 6.85 -0.92
C ARG A 71 1.71 7.65 -1.52
N THR A 72 1.03 8.45 -0.70
CA THR A 72 0.04 9.46 -1.13
C THR A 72 0.13 10.67 -0.19
N CYS A 73 -0.13 11.88 -0.69
CA CYS A 73 -0.28 13.06 0.16
C CYS A 73 -1.48 12.90 1.11
N VAL A 74 -1.36 13.35 2.37
CA VAL A 74 -2.45 13.26 3.36
C VAL A 74 -3.71 14.01 2.90
N ASP A 75 -3.54 15.17 2.27
CA ASP A 75 -4.65 16.04 1.83
C ASP A 75 -5.22 15.67 0.45
N ASP A 76 -4.65 14.67 -0.22
CA ASP A 76 -5.11 14.20 -1.52
C ASP A 76 -6.22 13.15 -1.36
N THR A 77 -7.45 13.64 -1.26
CA THR A 77 -8.64 12.80 -1.13
C THR A 77 -8.99 12.04 -2.42
N ASN A 78 -8.31 12.29 -3.54
CA ASN A 78 -8.62 11.73 -4.85
C ASN A 78 -7.58 10.72 -5.36
N LEU A 79 -6.49 10.49 -4.61
CA LEU A 79 -5.38 9.60 -4.97
C LEU A 79 -4.61 10.02 -6.23
N TYR A 80 -4.59 11.30 -6.58
CA TYR A 80 -3.80 11.81 -7.71
C TYR A 80 -2.29 11.73 -7.50
N SER A 81 -1.84 11.77 -6.25
CA SER A 81 -0.46 11.68 -5.81
C SER A 81 0.00 10.24 -5.50
N TYR A 82 -0.88 9.25 -5.71
CA TYR A 82 -0.60 7.86 -5.41
C TYR A 82 0.52 7.30 -6.30
N VAL A 83 1.54 6.74 -5.68
CA VAL A 83 2.66 6.05 -6.34
C VAL A 83 3.05 4.81 -5.55
N GLU A 84 3.52 3.78 -6.26
CA GLU A 84 4.08 2.56 -5.66
C GLU A 84 5.55 2.40 -6.08
N LEU A 85 6.40 2.03 -5.13
CA LEU A 85 7.80 1.71 -5.39
C LEU A 85 8.09 0.26 -4.97
N PRO A 86 8.72 -0.56 -5.82
CA PRO A 86 9.15 -1.89 -5.41
C PRO A 86 10.26 -1.79 -4.37
N LEU A 87 10.23 -2.68 -3.37
CA LEU A 87 11.29 -2.83 -2.38
C LEU A 87 12.00 -4.16 -2.59
N GLU A 88 13.33 -4.11 -2.61
CA GLU A 88 14.18 -5.29 -2.67
C GLU A 88 14.98 -5.42 -1.38
N CYS A 89 14.91 -6.60 -0.77
CA CYS A 89 15.75 -6.98 0.36
C CYS A 89 16.58 -8.18 -0.06
N GLN A 90 17.90 -8.02 -0.12
CA GLN A 90 18.81 -9.07 -0.55
C GLN A 90 19.90 -9.26 0.50
N HIS A 91 20.18 -10.52 0.83
CA HIS A 91 21.33 -10.88 1.65
C HIS A 91 22.60 -10.95 0.79
N SER A 92 23.77 -10.71 1.39
CA SER A 92 25.07 -10.71 0.70
C SER A 92 25.41 -12.01 -0.03
N GLY A 93 24.81 -13.13 0.38
CA GLY A 93 24.91 -14.43 -0.30
C GLY A 93 23.98 -14.62 -1.51
N GLY A 94 23.28 -13.58 -1.97
CA GLY A 94 22.39 -13.62 -3.14
C GLY A 94 20.95 -14.08 -2.86
N GLN A 95 20.61 -14.40 -1.61
CA GLN A 95 19.23 -14.72 -1.22
C GLN A 95 18.37 -13.45 -1.20
N ALA A 96 17.31 -13.43 -2.02
CA ALA A 96 16.30 -12.38 -2.01
C ALA A 96 15.15 -12.71 -1.03
N TYR A 97 14.65 -11.68 -0.35
CA TYR A 97 13.49 -11.71 0.54
C TYR A 97 12.43 -10.76 0.00
N ASN A 98 11.53 -11.30 -0.79
CA ASN A 98 10.51 -10.56 -1.54
C ASN A 98 9.19 -10.35 -0.78
N LEU A 99 9.01 -10.98 0.39
CA LEU A 99 7.80 -10.93 1.20
C LEU A 99 8.02 -10.23 2.54
N ALA A 100 7.66 -8.95 2.63
CA ALA A 100 7.65 -8.24 3.91
C ALA A 100 6.68 -8.91 4.91
N GLN A 101 7.16 -9.07 6.15
CA GLN A 101 6.39 -9.71 7.24
C GLN A 101 5.93 -8.71 8.30
N ALA A 102 6.70 -7.63 8.50
CA ALA A 102 6.42 -6.60 9.48
C ALA A 102 7.07 -5.28 9.05
N MET A 103 6.65 -4.18 9.67
CA MET A 103 7.27 -2.87 9.48
C MET A 103 7.26 -2.06 10.78
N HIS A 104 8.23 -1.17 10.90
CA HIS A 104 8.30 -0.20 12.00
C HIS A 104 8.99 1.07 11.50
N LEU A 105 8.42 2.23 11.86
CA LEU A 105 9.07 3.52 11.67
C LEU A 105 9.64 3.97 13.02
N ALA A 106 10.97 4.12 13.08
CA ALA A 106 11.65 4.64 14.26
C ALA A 106 12.08 6.10 14.02
N PRO A 107 12.17 6.93 15.07
CA PRO A 107 12.84 8.22 14.97
C PRO A 107 14.25 8.03 14.40
N GLY A 108 14.63 8.87 13.43
CA GLY A 108 15.99 8.82 12.87
C GLY A 108 17.02 8.97 13.99
N LEU A 109 18.09 8.18 13.95
CA LEU A 109 19.25 8.43 14.79
C LEU A 109 19.72 9.85 14.48
N ALA A 110 19.54 10.77 15.43
CA ALA A 110 20.13 12.09 15.33
C ALA A 110 21.64 11.88 15.17
N GLY A 111 22.14 12.15 13.96
CA GLY A 111 23.57 12.20 13.71
C GLY A 111 24.17 13.19 14.71
N LYS A 112 25.20 12.75 15.43
CA LYS A 112 26.13 13.67 16.10
C LYS A 112 26.79 14.57 15.07
#